data_AF-A0A2T4MZU4-F1
#
_entry.id   AF-A0A2T4MZU4-F1
#
_cell.length_a   1.000
_cell.length_b   1.000
_cell.length_c   1.000
_cell.angle_alpha   90.00
_cell.angle_beta   90.00
_cell.angle_gamma   90.00
#
_symmetry.space_group_name_H-M   'P 1'
#
loop_
_entity.id
_entity.type
_entity.pdbx_description
1 polymer ?
#
loop_
_entity_poly.entity_id
_entity_poly.type
_entity_poly.pdbx_seq_one_letter_code
_entity_poly.pdbx_strand_id
1 'polypeptide(L)'
;MLLLHKIKGLFMHFNFNLFHFAGIGSRKVTGKLSVSMIKLGFALAMSGGVLESGAADGSDTSFETGARMAYDFMCSIDSTLPAGDYGRVMNVHLGWKGFNGRASGSGYNTDIHPMAESLSSRFHPGWNYLSEPARKLMSRNAMQVLTKSLESPVRFVMCYTGDGARFASETSGKTGGTGQAIRIANEYGVNVTNLGNKNDYEKAMSWSRNYFERFKAINGIDLEKYVDEKIAEYTGFKNVYHSSFSEMINAGNLDIIVHDCNILHDNTDAISSSIFSLFPSARDADLLTRLGDKKKIGTFSESVIEHNNKEIIVINAYTQLGKSGDENALMTDYEAVRNIFGEIDRRYKNKKIGIPRIGASVGQGCWFTTSNIVKSKIKNNELALLDAPSFLKAEAKLERSENKNNQIEMNL
;
A
#
# COMPACT_ATOMS: atom_id res chain seq x y z
N MET A 1 0.68 21.07 -14.81
CA MET A 1 0.33 22.51 -14.74
C MET A 1 -0.53 23.00 -15.91
N LEU A 2 -0.33 22.50 -17.14
CA LEU A 2 -1.13 22.86 -18.33
C LEU A 2 -2.58 22.33 -18.32
N LEU A 3 -2.86 21.20 -17.66
CA LEU A 3 -4.22 20.65 -17.56
C LEU A 3 -5.14 21.52 -16.67
N LEU A 4 -4.61 22.03 -15.55
CA LEU A 4 -5.36 22.83 -14.56
C LEU A 4 -5.78 24.21 -15.09
N HIS A 5 -5.02 24.81 -16.02
CA HIS A 5 -5.36 26.14 -16.56
C HIS A 5 -6.58 26.13 -17.50
N LYS A 6 -6.98 24.98 -18.05
CA LYS A 6 -8.19 24.85 -18.87
C LYS A 6 -9.48 24.64 -18.06
N ILE A 7 -9.38 24.38 -16.75
CA ILE A 7 -10.51 23.89 -15.94
C ILE A 7 -11.29 25.04 -15.24
N LYS A 8 -10.74 26.26 -15.20
CA LYS A 8 -11.30 27.41 -14.46
C LYS A 8 -12.70 27.92 -14.90
N GLY A 9 -13.40 27.22 -15.80
CA GLY A 9 -14.73 27.60 -16.30
C GLY A 9 -15.80 26.51 -16.25
N LEU A 10 -15.51 25.29 -15.79
CA LEU A 10 -16.50 24.22 -15.69
C LEU A 10 -17.00 24.15 -14.24
N PHE A 11 -18.19 24.69 -13.97
CA PHE A 11 -18.86 24.48 -12.68
C PHE A 11 -19.29 23.01 -12.57
N MET A 12 -18.41 22.18 -12.04
CA MET A 12 -18.72 20.80 -11.68
C MET A 12 -19.27 20.77 -10.25
N HIS A 13 -20.54 20.39 -10.11
CA HIS A 13 -21.13 20.13 -8.80
C HIS A 13 -20.89 18.68 -8.39
N PHE A 14 -20.22 18.48 -7.26
CA PHE A 14 -20.01 17.17 -6.67
C PHE A 14 -21.09 16.87 -5.63
N ASN A 15 -21.83 15.79 -5.85
CA ASN A 15 -22.73 15.24 -4.84
C ASN A 15 -21.96 14.25 -3.97
N PHE A 16 -21.88 14.54 -2.68
CA PHE A 16 -21.31 13.63 -1.69
C PHE A 16 -22.42 12.80 -1.06
N ASN A 17 -22.04 11.68 -0.44
CA ASN A 17 -22.93 10.88 0.39
C ASN A 17 -24.19 10.35 -0.32
N LEU A 18 -24.08 10.00 -1.60
CA LEU A 18 -25.16 9.37 -2.36
C LEU A 18 -25.36 7.90 -1.97
N PHE A 19 -24.28 7.25 -1.54
CA PHE A 19 -24.28 5.89 -1.00
C PHE A 19 -23.00 5.65 -0.20
N HIS A 20 -23.04 4.67 0.70
CA HIS A 20 -21.84 4.14 1.34
C HIS A 20 -21.46 2.80 0.70
N PHE A 21 -20.17 2.48 0.64
CA PHE A 21 -19.67 1.17 0.23
C PHE A 21 -18.51 0.75 1.14
N ALA A 22 -18.41 -0.53 1.47
CA ALA A 22 -17.25 -1.01 2.22
C ALA A 22 -16.10 -1.32 1.24
N GLY A 23 -14.91 -0.78 1.47
CA GLY A 23 -13.70 -1.11 0.72
C GLY A 23 -12.68 -1.72 1.66
N ILE A 24 -12.65 -3.06 1.73
CA ILE A 24 -11.97 -3.81 2.79
C ILE A 24 -11.25 -5.04 2.25
N GLY A 25 -10.36 -5.67 3.01
CA GLY A 25 -9.89 -7.00 2.60
C GLY A 25 -8.56 -7.45 3.17
N SER A 26 -7.91 -8.33 2.42
CA SER A 26 -6.63 -8.93 2.83
C SER A 26 -5.52 -7.90 2.96
N ARG A 27 -4.70 -8.08 4.00
CA ARG A 27 -3.42 -7.37 4.15
C ARG A 27 -2.37 -7.78 3.13
N LYS A 28 -2.60 -8.89 2.41
CA LYS A 28 -1.67 -9.46 1.44
C LYS A 28 -1.84 -8.90 0.03
N VAL A 29 -2.67 -7.88 -0.17
CA VAL A 29 -2.90 -7.29 -1.49
C VAL A 29 -1.75 -6.42 -1.92
N THR A 30 -1.23 -6.68 -3.12
CA THR A 30 -0.04 -6.00 -3.64
C THR A 30 -0.10 -5.74 -5.15
N GLY A 31 0.90 -5.00 -5.65
CA GLY A 31 1.12 -4.75 -7.07
C GLY A 31 -0.12 -4.29 -7.83
N LYS A 32 -0.43 -4.98 -8.92
CA LYS A 32 -1.54 -4.66 -9.84
C LYS A 32 -2.90 -4.62 -9.15
N LEU A 33 -3.16 -5.52 -8.20
CA LEU A 33 -4.45 -5.56 -7.51
C LEU A 33 -4.66 -4.34 -6.60
N SER A 34 -3.58 -3.86 -5.96
CA SER A 34 -3.63 -2.62 -5.18
C SER A 34 -3.96 -1.42 -6.07
N VAL A 35 -3.34 -1.31 -7.25
CA VAL A 35 -3.65 -0.27 -8.25
C VAL A 35 -5.11 -0.36 -8.70
N SER A 36 -5.62 -1.56 -8.98
CA SER A 36 -7.04 -1.76 -9.31
C SER A 36 -7.97 -1.26 -8.21
N MET A 37 -7.66 -1.53 -6.93
CA MET A 37 -8.44 -1.03 -5.79
C MET A 37 -8.34 0.49 -5.62
N ILE A 38 -7.19 1.10 -5.89
CA ILE A 38 -7.04 2.56 -5.89
C ILE A 38 -7.95 3.17 -6.97
N LYS A 39 -7.92 2.63 -8.20
CA LYS A 39 -8.78 3.09 -9.31
C LYS A 39 -10.27 2.94 -8.97
N LEU A 40 -10.66 1.81 -8.38
CA LEU A 40 -12.05 1.56 -7.95
C LEU A 40 -12.48 2.52 -6.83
N GLY A 41 -11.66 2.68 -5.78
CA GLY A 41 -11.94 3.61 -4.70
C GLY A 41 -12.08 5.05 -5.19
N PHE A 42 -11.22 5.46 -6.13
CA PHE A 42 -11.29 6.76 -6.77
C PHE A 42 -12.59 6.94 -7.57
N ALA A 43 -12.91 5.99 -8.46
CA ALA A 43 -14.11 6.07 -9.31
C ALA A 43 -15.40 6.06 -8.48
N LEU A 44 -15.46 5.25 -7.42
CA LEU A 44 -16.61 5.20 -6.52
C LEU A 44 -16.80 6.49 -5.74
N ALA A 45 -15.72 7.07 -5.21
CA ALA A 45 -15.78 8.37 -4.54
C ALA A 45 -16.21 9.50 -5.51
N MET A 46 -15.66 9.52 -6.72
CA MET A 46 -16.07 10.46 -7.78
C MET A 46 -17.54 10.31 -8.19
N SER A 47 -18.13 9.13 -7.99
CA SER A 47 -19.55 8.85 -8.23
C SER A 47 -20.47 9.23 -7.05
N GLY A 48 -19.92 9.86 -6.01
CA GLY A 48 -20.63 10.30 -4.80
C GLY A 48 -20.70 9.24 -3.70
N GLY A 49 -19.89 8.18 -3.80
CA GLY A 49 -19.77 7.14 -2.79
C GLY A 49 -18.91 7.58 -1.60
N VAL A 50 -19.29 7.12 -0.40
CA VAL A 50 -18.49 7.26 0.83
C VAL A 50 -17.92 5.89 1.20
N LEU A 51 -16.60 5.81 1.26
CA LEU A 51 -15.87 4.60 1.60
C LEU A 51 -15.99 4.30 3.09
N GLU A 52 -16.49 3.14 3.47
CA GLU A 52 -16.36 2.57 4.81
C GLU A 52 -15.16 1.59 4.82
N SER A 53 -14.15 1.84 5.67
CA SER A 53 -12.94 1.02 5.68
C SER A 53 -12.31 0.90 7.07
N GLY A 54 -11.16 0.23 7.18
CA GLY A 54 -10.53 -0.11 8.47
C GLY A 54 -9.06 0.25 8.61
N ALA A 55 -8.43 0.85 7.60
CA ALA A 55 -7.01 1.18 7.59
C ALA A 55 -6.06 -0.03 7.77
N ALA A 56 -6.52 -1.26 7.53
CA ALA A 56 -5.58 -2.37 7.41
C ALA A 56 -4.63 -2.16 6.22
N ASP A 57 -3.48 -2.82 6.24
CA ASP A 57 -2.59 -2.83 5.07
C ASP A 57 -3.30 -3.48 3.87
N GLY A 58 -2.76 -3.27 2.67
CA GLY A 58 -3.29 -3.89 1.46
C GLY A 58 -4.60 -3.25 1.02
N SER A 59 -5.71 -4.00 1.10
CA SER A 59 -7.00 -3.58 0.53
C SER A 59 -7.52 -2.26 1.11
N ASP A 60 -7.66 -2.14 2.43
CA ASP A 60 -8.22 -0.95 3.07
C ASP A 60 -7.41 0.29 2.69
N THR A 61 -6.07 0.22 2.79
CA THR A 61 -5.18 1.34 2.42
C THR A 61 -5.29 1.69 0.94
N SER A 62 -5.52 0.72 0.05
CA SER A 62 -5.66 0.96 -1.39
C SER A 62 -6.95 1.73 -1.70
N PHE A 63 -8.08 1.29 -1.13
CA PHE A 63 -9.35 2.01 -1.29
C PHE A 63 -9.31 3.40 -0.65
N GLU A 64 -8.74 3.51 0.56
CA GLU A 64 -8.52 4.78 1.26
C GLU A 64 -7.73 5.76 0.39
N THR A 65 -6.65 5.29 -0.24
CA THR A 65 -5.82 6.10 -1.14
C THR A 65 -6.63 6.58 -2.35
N GLY A 66 -7.41 5.71 -2.98
CA GLY A 66 -8.28 6.08 -4.10
C GLY A 66 -9.31 7.15 -3.72
N ALA A 67 -10.00 6.97 -2.59
CA ALA A 67 -10.99 7.93 -2.11
C ALA A 67 -10.36 9.31 -1.80
N ARG A 68 -9.21 9.33 -1.12
CA ARG A 68 -8.48 10.58 -0.84
C ARG A 68 -8.05 11.29 -2.12
N MET A 69 -7.51 10.55 -3.10
CA MET A 69 -7.12 11.10 -4.39
C MET A 69 -8.30 11.72 -5.15
N ALA A 70 -9.49 11.12 -5.05
CA ALA A 70 -10.71 11.68 -5.63
C ALA A 70 -11.05 13.02 -4.98
N TYR A 71 -11.02 13.09 -3.64
CA TYR A 71 -11.30 14.34 -2.95
C TYR A 71 -10.27 15.43 -3.23
N ASP A 72 -8.98 15.08 -3.27
CA ASP A 72 -7.91 16.02 -3.64
C ASP A 72 -8.10 16.54 -5.07
N PHE A 73 -8.54 15.68 -6.01
CA PHE A 73 -8.90 16.10 -7.37
C PHE A 73 -10.08 17.08 -7.37
N MET A 74 -11.14 16.78 -6.63
CA MET A 74 -12.32 17.67 -6.50
C MET A 74 -11.90 19.06 -5.99
N CYS A 75 -11.10 19.11 -4.92
CA CYS A 75 -10.59 20.38 -4.36
C CYS A 75 -9.71 21.14 -5.36
N SER A 76 -8.99 20.45 -6.24
CA SER A 76 -8.13 21.08 -7.25
C SER A 76 -8.91 21.82 -8.34
N ILE A 77 -10.20 21.51 -8.51
CA ILE A 77 -11.07 22.12 -9.51
C ILE A 77 -12.23 22.93 -8.91
N ASP A 78 -12.55 22.70 -7.64
CA ASP A 78 -13.54 23.46 -6.86
C ASP A 78 -12.89 23.98 -5.58
N SER A 79 -12.52 25.27 -5.59
CA SER A 79 -11.87 25.95 -4.47
C SER A 79 -12.79 26.19 -3.27
N THR A 80 -14.09 25.89 -3.38
CA THR A 80 -15.03 26.00 -2.24
C THR A 80 -14.95 24.78 -1.31
N LEU A 81 -14.37 23.68 -1.78
CA LEU A 81 -14.19 22.47 -0.98
C LEU A 81 -13.00 22.64 0.00
N PRO A 82 -13.18 22.32 1.30
CA PRO A 82 -12.11 22.43 2.28
C PRO A 82 -11.07 21.33 2.09
N ALA A 83 -9.86 21.70 1.66
CA ALA A 83 -8.77 20.76 1.49
C ALA A 83 -8.52 19.92 2.77
N GLY A 84 -8.38 18.60 2.60
CA GLY A 84 -8.14 17.65 3.70
C GLY A 84 -9.38 17.19 4.47
N ASP A 85 -10.59 17.66 4.13
CA ASP A 85 -11.86 17.19 4.71
C ASP A 85 -12.31 15.85 4.10
N TYR A 86 -11.48 14.83 4.28
CA TYR A 86 -11.71 13.50 3.69
C TYR A 86 -12.96 12.78 4.21
N GLY A 87 -13.55 13.24 5.33
CA GLY A 87 -14.84 12.74 5.84
C GLY A 87 -16.00 12.84 4.85
N ARG A 88 -15.85 13.63 3.78
CA ARG A 88 -16.82 13.72 2.68
C ARG A 88 -16.82 12.52 1.74
N VAL A 89 -15.73 11.76 1.70
CA VAL A 89 -15.54 10.63 0.78
C VAL A 89 -15.17 9.32 1.49
N MET A 90 -14.83 9.37 2.78
CA MET A 90 -14.47 8.17 3.53
C MET A 90 -14.75 8.29 5.04
N ASN A 91 -15.08 7.15 5.62
CA ASN A 91 -15.17 6.85 7.05
C ASN A 91 -14.32 5.61 7.34
N VAL A 92 -13.15 5.82 7.93
CA VAL A 92 -12.20 4.77 8.26
C VAL A 92 -12.29 4.49 9.75
N HIS A 93 -12.87 3.34 10.09
CA HIS A 93 -13.05 2.89 11.46
C HIS A 93 -11.75 2.27 11.97
N LEU A 94 -11.17 2.78 13.04
CA LEU A 94 -9.90 2.28 13.57
C LEU A 94 -10.14 1.29 14.70
N GLY A 95 -9.32 0.24 14.78
CA GLY A 95 -9.38 -0.68 15.92
C GLY A 95 -8.95 -0.03 17.24
N TRP A 96 -8.09 0.99 17.15
CA TRP A 96 -7.64 1.85 18.24
C TRP A 96 -7.02 3.13 17.67
N LYS A 97 -6.91 4.17 18.51
CA LYS A 97 -6.24 5.42 18.14
C LYS A 97 -4.80 5.16 17.68
N GLY A 98 -4.42 5.65 16.50
CA GLY A 98 -3.08 5.43 15.95
C GLY A 98 -2.91 4.14 15.16
N PHE A 99 -3.98 3.35 14.95
CA PHE A 99 -3.91 2.12 14.17
C PHE A 99 -3.31 2.38 12.78
N ASN A 100 -2.26 1.63 12.45
CA ASN A 100 -1.50 1.78 11.20
C ASN A 100 -1.06 3.23 10.88
N GLY A 101 -0.72 3.99 11.92
CA GLY A 101 -0.20 5.36 11.78
C GLY A 101 -1.28 6.40 11.48
N ARG A 102 -2.57 6.05 11.47
CA ARG A 102 -3.65 7.03 11.33
C ARG A 102 -4.03 7.64 12.67
N ALA A 103 -3.86 8.96 12.75
CA ALA A 103 -4.30 9.76 13.88
C ALA A 103 -5.80 10.11 13.75
N SER A 104 -6.35 10.77 14.77
CA SER A 104 -7.68 11.37 14.71
C SER A 104 -7.68 12.53 13.69
N GLY A 105 -8.61 12.51 12.72
CA GLY A 105 -8.76 13.52 11.67
C GLY A 105 -10.06 13.31 10.89
N SER A 106 -10.42 14.24 10.00
CA SER A 106 -11.63 14.09 9.17
C SER A 106 -11.57 12.78 8.38
N GLY A 107 -12.62 11.97 8.50
CA GLY A 107 -12.72 10.64 7.91
C GLY A 107 -12.10 9.48 8.72
N TYR A 108 -11.56 9.72 9.92
CA TYR A 108 -11.06 8.63 10.80
C TYR A 108 -11.84 8.55 12.11
N ASN A 109 -12.49 7.41 12.35
CA ASN A 109 -13.25 7.13 13.56
C ASN A 109 -12.40 6.28 14.52
N THR A 110 -12.02 6.84 15.67
CA THR A 110 -11.22 6.12 16.68
C THR A 110 -12.05 5.33 17.69
N ASP A 111 -13.35 5.62 17.77
CA ASP A 111 -14.25 5.02 18.75
C ASP A 111 -14.96 3.84 18.13
N ILE A 112 -14.74 2.65 18.70
CA ILE A 112 -15.53 1.46 18.36
C ILE A 112 -16.90 1.62 19.01
N HIS A 113 -17.96 1.47 18.22
CA HIS A 113 -19.32 1.53 18.73
C HIS A 113 -19.51 0.49 19.87
N PRO A 114 -20.12 0.85 21.02
CA PRO A 114 -20.22 -0.04 22.18
C PRO A 114 -20.86 -1.40 21.88
N MET A 115 -21.81 -1.43 20.94
CA MET A 115 -22.48 -2.67 20.52
C MET A 115 -21.74 -3.45 19.42
N ALA A 116 -20.69 -2.90 18.81
CA ALA A 116 -19.99 -3.54 17.69
C ALA A 116 -19.36 -4.87 18.11
N GLU A 117 -18.86 -4.95 19.34
CA GLU A 117 -18.28 -6.18 19.88
C GLU A 117 -19.34 -7.27 20.08
N SER A 118 -20.48 -6.91 20.67
CA SER A 118 -21.61 -7.83 20.86
C SER A 118 -22.21 -8.29 19.54
N LEU A 119 -22.32 -7.41 18.54
CA LEU A 119 -22.77 -7.78 17.21
C LEU A 119 -21.77 -8.74 16.56
N SER A 120 -20.48 -8.39 16.55
CA SER A 120 -19.45 -9.20 15.89
C SER A 120 -19.27 -10.58 16.53
N SER A 121 -19.48 -10.73 17.83
CA SER A 121 -19.37 -12.02 18.52
C SER A 121 -20.40 -13.05 18.03
N ARG A 122 -21.58 -12.60 17.58
CA ARG A 122 -22.63 -13.46 17.03
C ARG A 122 -22.24 -14.10 15.69
N PHE A 123 -21.40 -13.44 14.90
CA PHE A 123 -21.05 -13.87 13.54
C PHE A 123 -19.67 -14.49 13.43
N HIS A 124 -18.80 -14.34 14.43
CA HIS A 124 -17.45 -14.88 14.35
C HIS A 124 -17.41 -16.36 14.80
N PRO A 125 -16.88 -17.29 13.99
CA PRO A 125 -16.96 -18.73 14.27
C PRO A 125 -16.16 -19.19 15.49
N GLY A 126 -15.17 -18.41 15.93
CA GLY A 126 -14.30 -18.72 17.07
C GLY A 126 -14.07 -17.52 17.98
N TRP A 127 -15.11 -16.74 18.29
CA TRP A 127 -14.98 -15.45 19.01
C TRP A 127 -14.20 -15.57 20.33
N ASN A 128 -14.50 -16.58 21.13
CA ASN A 128 -13.90 -16.78 22.46
C ASN A 128 -12.40 -17.06 22.43
N TYR A 129 -11.85 -17.45 21.27
CA TYR A 129 -10.42 -17.69 21.07
C TYR A 129 -9.66 -16.44 20.60
N LEU A 130 -10.36 -15.34 20.29
CA LEU A 130 -9.73 -14.10 19.85
C LEU A 130 -9.12 -13.34 21.03
N SER A 131 -7.89 -12.85 20.82
CA SER A 131 -7.29 -11.83 21.68
C SER A 131 -8.08 -10.53 21.62
N GLU A 132 -7.95 -9.68 22.64
CA GLU A 132 -8.64 -8.39 22.68
C GLU A 132 -8.36 -7.52 21.44
N PRO A 133 -7.11 -7.37 20.93
CA PRO A 133 -6.87 -6.64 19.69
C PRO A 133 -7.58 -7.27 18.48
N ALA A 134 -7.64 -8.59 18.39
CA ALA A 134 -8.34 -9.27 17.31
C ALA A 134 -9.86 -9.02 17.38
N ARG A 135 -10.46 -9.04 18.58
CA ARG A 135 -11.88 -8.68 18.77
C ARG A 135 -12.17 -7.25 18.35
N LYS A 136 -11.30 -6.28 18.68
CA LYS A 136 -11.44 -4.88 18.23
C LYS A 136 -11.43 -4.77 16.71
N LEU A 137 -10.51 -5.48 16.05
CA LEU A 137 -10.45 -5.51 14.58
C LEU A 137 -11.70 -6.17 13.96
N MET A 138 -12.25 -7.22 14.58
CA MET A 138 -13.50 -7.85 14.12
C MET A 138 -14.73 -6.98 14.41
N SER A 139 -14.74 -6.24 15.52
CA SER A 139 -15.82 -5.31 15.90
C SER A 139 -15.91 -4.17 14.91
N ARG A 140 -14.77 -3.58 14.55
CA ARG A 140 -14.66 -2.60 13.47
C ARG A 140 -15.25 -3.12 12.15
N ASN A 141 -15.09 -4.39 11.81
CA ASN A 141 -15.66 -4.93 10.56
C ASN A 141 -17.20 -4.84 10.52
N ALA A 142 -17.88 -4.86 11.67
CA ALA A 142 -19.30 -4.56 11.72
C ALA A 142 -19.59 -3.12 11.30
N MET A 143 -18.81 -2.16 11.79
CA MET A 143 -18.95 -0.75 11.43
C MET A 143 -18.61 -0.50 9.95
N GLN A 144 -17.72 -1.29 9.34
CA GLN A 144 -17.46 -1.20 7.90
C GLN A 144 -18.69 -1.58 7.06
N VAL A 145 -19.48 -2.55 7.52
CA VAL A 145 -20.66 -3.04 6.77
C VAL A 145 -21.93 -2.25 7.13
N LEU A 146 -22.06 -1.81 8.38
CA LEU A 146 -23.27 -1.19 8.93
C LEU A 146 -23.08 0.29 9.30
N THR A 147 -21.99 0.89 8.82
CA THR A 147 -21.51 2.24 9.16
C THR A 147 -21.32 2.45 10.67
N LYS A 148 -21.01 3.69 11.07
CA LYS A 148 -20.74 4.04 12.49
C LYS A 148 -21.93 3.76 13.42
N SER A 149 -23.17 3.83 12.91
CA SER A 149 -24.39 3.61 13.70
C SER A 149 -24.68 2.13 13.98
N LEU A 150 -24.09 1.21 13.22
CA LEU A 150 -24.48 -0.21 13.15
C LEU A 150 -25.91 -0.47 12.65
N GLU A 151 -26.61 0.55 12.17
CA GLU A 151 -28.00 0.46 11.73
C GLU A 151 -28.15 0.65 10.22
N SER A 152 -27.16 1.30 9.57
CA SER A 152 -27.25 1.68 8.17
C SER A 152 -26.31 0.83 7.33
N PRO A 153 -26.79 -0.24 6.67
CA PRO A 153 -25.94 -1.06 5.82
C PRO A 153 -25.39 -0.26 4.64
N VAL A 154 -24.14 -0.53 4.29
CA VAL A 154 -23.54 -0.04 3.04
C VAL A 154 -24.29 -0.63 1.84
N ARG A 155 -24.25 0.06 0.70
CA ARG A 155 -24.89 -0.39 -0.55
C ARG A 155 -24.34 -1.73 -1.04
N PHE A 156 -23.04 -1.92 -0.87
CA PHE A 156 -22.33 -3.17 -1.15
C PHE A 156 -20.99 -3.20 -0.43
N VAL A 157 -20.46 -4.40 -0.25
CA VAL A 157 -19.09 -4.64 0.17
C VAL A 157 -18.25 -4.94 -1.06
N MET A 158 -17.20 -4.16 -1.30
CA MET A 158 -16.15 -4.49 -2.25
C MET A 158 -14.92 -4.95 -1.47
N CYS A 159 -14.55 -6.21 -1.64
CA CYS A 159 -13.46 -6.78 -0.87
C CYS A 159 -12.48 -7.62 -1.68
N TYR A 160 -11.42 -8.07 -1.02
CA TYR A 160 -10.58 -9.14 -1.55
C TYR A 160 -10.27 -10.18 -0.49
N THR A 161 -10.50 -11.43 -0.85
CA THR A 161 -10.01 -12.61 -0.14
C THR A 161 -9.42 -13.59 -1.14
N GLY A 162 -8.38 -14.32 -0.78
CA GLY A 162 -7.69 -15.21 -1.72
C GLY A 162 -8.55 -16.37 -2.23
N ASP A 163 -9.64 -16.68 -1.54
CA ASP A 163 -10.63 -17.69 -1.92
C ASP A 163 -11.87 -17.12 -2.63
N GLY A 164 -11.96 -15.78 -2.80
CA GLY A 164 -13.05 -15.15 -3.55
C GLY A 164 -14.45 -15.32 -2.93
N ALA A 165 -14.55 -15.55 -1.61
CA ALA A 165 -15.81 -15.78 -0.91
C ALA A 165 -16.76 -14.56 -0.97
N ARG A 166 -18.03 -14.80 -1.29
CA ARG A 166 -19.10 -13.79 -1.38
C ARG A 166 -20.20 -14.02 -0.36
N PHE A 167 -20.44 -15.27 0.03
CA PHE A 167 -21.47 -15.64 0.98
C PHE A 167 -20.88 -16.15 2.30
N ALA A 168 -21.67 -16.09 3.37
CA ALA A 168 -21.27 -16.61 4.68
C ALA A 168 -20.84 -18.09 4.61
N SER A 169 -21.57 -18.89 3.83
CA SER A 169 -21.32 -20.32 3.60
C SER A 169 -20.02 -20.62 2.84
N GLU A 170 -19.48 -19.64 2.13
CA GLU A 170 -18.20 -19.76 1.40
C GLU A 170 -17.01 -19.35 2.27
N THR A 171 -17.24 -18.72 3.43
CA THR A 171 -16.14 -18.26 4.29
C THR A 171 -15.41 -19.42 4.94
N SER A 172 -14.09 -19.32 4.97
CA SER A 172 -13.17 -20.33 5.47
C SER A 172 -11.99 -19.69 6.21
N GLY A 173 -11.09 -20.51 6.75
CA GLY A 173 -9.82 -20.03 7.30
C GLY A 173 -8.98 -19.24 6.29
N LYS A 174 -9.13 -19.51 4.98
CA LYS A 174 -8.43 -18.79 3.90
C LYS A 174 -8.99 -17.39 3.64
N THR A 175 -10.27 -17.18 3.95
CA THR A 175 -10.93 -15.87 3.87
C THR A 175 -10.33 -14.87 4.87
N GLY A 176 -9.87 -15.39 6.02
CA GLY A 176 -9.28 -14.60 7.10
C GLY A 176 -10.28 -13.64 7.76
N GLY A 177 -9.76 -12.55 8.33
CA GLY A 177 -10.57 -11.56 9.06
C GLY A 177 -11.68 -10.90 8.22
N THR A 178 -11.49 -10.79 6.90
CA THR A 178 -12.52 -10.28 5.97
C THR A 178 -13.79 -11.12 6.00
N GLY A 179 -13.69 -12.41 6.34
CA GLY A 179 -14.86 -13.29 6.48
C GLY A 179 -15.86 -12.78 7.51
N GLN A 180 -15.43 -12.02 8.52
CA GLN A 180 -16.33 -11.38 9.47
C GLN A 180 -17.28 -10.41 8.79
N ALA A 181 -16.77 -9.53 7.93
CA ALA A 181 -17.58 -8.58 7.19
C ALA A 181 -18.50 -9.30 6.19
N ILE A 182 -18.03 -10.36 5.53
CA ILE A 182 -18.84 -11.16 4.60
C ILE A 182 -20.04 -11.80 5.32
N ARG A 183 -19.83 -12.38 6.52
CA ARG A 183 -20.92 -12.98 7.31
C ARG A 183 -21.95 -11.95 7.76
N ILE A 184 -21.49 -10.77 8.20
CA ILE A 184 -22.39 -9.67 8.55
C ILE A 184 -23.15 -9.18 7.29
N ALA A 185 -22.46 -8.98 6.17
CA ALA A 185 -23.09 -8.56 4.93
C ALA A 185 -24.18 -9.53 4.47
N ASN A 186 -23.92 -10.83 4.56
CA ASN A 186 -24.88 -11.89 4.23
C ASN A 186 -26.15 -11.82 5.09
N GLU A 187 -26.01 -11.60 6.41
CA GLU A 187 -27.16 -11.47 7.32
C GLU A 187 -28.03 -10.25 6.97
N TYR A 188 -27.39 -9.13 6.63
CA TYR A 188 -28.08 -7.87 6.36
C TYR A 188 -28.46 -7.69 4.88
N GLY A 189 -28.36 -8.74 4.06
CA GLY A 189 -28.71 -8.69 2.63
C GLY A 189 -27.82 -7.75 1.80
N VAL A 190 -26.61 -7.44 2.28
CA VAL A 190 -25.64 -6.60 1.57
C VAL A 190 -24.84 -7.44 0.60
N ASN A 191 -24.86 -7.05 -0.68
CA ASN A 191 -24.11 -7.74 -1.72
C ASN A 191 -22.59 -7.61 -1.52
N VAL A 192 -21.87 -8.72 -1.73
CA VAL A 192 -20.40 -8.76 -1.70
C VAL A 192 -19.87 -8.92 -3.13
N THR A 193 -19.06 -7.96 -3.57
CA THR A 193 -18.22 -8.05 -4.78
C THR A 193 -16.80 -8.36 -4.33
N ASN A 194 -16.34 -9.59 -4.54
CA ASN A 194 -15.01 -10.03 -4.09
C ASN A 194 -14.02 -10.07 -5.25
N LEU A 195 -13.01 -9.21 -5.23
CA LEU A 195 -11.99 -9.07 -6.27
C LEU A 195 -11.05 -10.30 -6.37
N GLY A 196 -11.12 -11.24 -5.43
CA GLY A 196 -10.48 -12.56 -5.56
C GLY A 196 -11.28 -13.52 -6.44
N ASN A 197 -12.56 -13.23 -6.67
CA ASN A 197 -13.38 -13.91 -7.67
C ASN A 197 -13.19 -13.26 -9.03
N LYS A 198 -12.79 -14.05 -10.04
CA LYS A 198 -12.47 -13.56 -11.39
C LYS A 198 -13.63 -12.77 -12.04
N ASN A 199 -14.85 -13.25 -11.92
CA ASN A 199 -16.01 -12.60 -12.55
C ASN A 199 -16.33 -11.27 -11.89
N ASP A 200 -16.25 -11.20 -10.56
CA ASP A 200 -16.46 -9.96 -9.82
C ASP A 200 -15.35 -8.94 -10.12
N TYR A 201 -14.09 -9.39 -10.20
CA TYR A 201 -12.95 -8.56 -10.61
C TYR A 201 -13.17 -7.96 -12.00
N GLU A 202 -13.50 -8.78 -13.00
CA GLU A 202 -13.73 -8.33 -14.37
C GLU A 202 -14.89 -7.32 -14.45
N LYS A 203 -16.00 -7.58 -13.73
CA LYS A 203 -17.14 -6.67 -13.65
C LYS A 203 -16.77 -5.34 -13.00
N ALA A 204 -16.08 -5.37 -11.88
CA ALA A 204 -15.65 -4.16 -11.17
C ALA A 204 -14.71 -3.31 -12.05
N MET A 205 -13.71 -3.94 -12.67
CA MET A 205 -12.78 -3.23 -13.54
C MET A 205 -13.42 -2.72 -14.82
N SER A 206 -14.37 -3.46 -15.40
CA SER A 206 -15.18 -2.99 -16.54
C SER A 206 -16.01 -1.77 -16.16
N TRP A 207 -16.67 -1.79 -15.01
CA TRP A 207 -17.42 -0.65 -14.50
C TRP A 207 -16.52 0.59 -14.32
N SER A 208 -15.34 0.42 -13.70
CA SER A 208 -14.40 1.54 -13.47
C SER A 208 -13.90 2.14 -14.79
N ARG A 209 -13.55 1.31 -15.79
CA ARG A 209 -13.12 1.78 -17.12
C ARG A 209 -14.23 2.57 -17.80
N ASN A 210 -15.44 2.01 -17.83
CA ASN A 210 -16.61 2.69 -18.39
C ASN A 210 -16.91 4.03 -17.69
N TYR A 211 -16.71 4.09 -16.37
CA TYR A 211 -16.84 5.34 -15.61
C TYR A 211 -15.83 6.40 -16.08
N PHE A 212 -14.55 6.04 -16.17
CA PHE A 212 -13.50 6.97 -16.64
C PHE A 212 -13.71 7.43 -18.07
N GLU A 213 -14.06 6.51 -18.98
CA GLU A 213 -14.34 6.83 -20.38
C GLU A 213 -15.51 7.81 -20.51
N ARG A 214 -16.61 7.55 -19.79
CA ARG A 214 -17.78 8.45 -19.76
C ARG A 214 -17.43 9.80 -19.18
N PHE A 215 -16.69 9.84 -18.08
CA PHE A 215 -16.27 11.08 -17.46
C PHE A 215 -15.40 11.92 -18.41
N LYS A 216 -14.46 11.28 -19.11
CA LYS A 216 -13.64 11.93 -20.14
C LYS A 216 -14.46 12.43 -21.31
N ALA A 217 -15.42 11.64 -21.79
CA ALA A 217 -16.29 12.05 -22.89
C ALA A 217 -17.17 13.27 -22.54
N ILE A 218 -17.66 13.34 -21.30
CA ILE A 218 -18.53 14.43 -20.85
C ILE A 218 -17.73 15.68 -20.48
N ASN A 219 -16.63 15.53 -19.75
CA ASN A 219 -15.92 16.66 -19.12
C ASN A 219 -14.60 17.02 -19.83
N GLY A 220 -14.13 16.21 -20.78
CA GLY A 220 -12.83 16.38 -21.43
C GLY A 220 -11.62 16.11 -20.53
N ILE A 221 -11.83 15.55 -19.33
CA ILE A 221 -10.78 15.29 -18.35
C ILE A 221 -10.54 13.78 -18.24
N ASP A 222 -9.28 13.38 -18.42
CA ASP A 222 -8.85 11.99 -18.29
C ASP A 222 -8.50 11.66 -16.83
N LEU A 223 -9.51 11.21 -16.07
CA LEU A 223 -9.34 10.85 -14.66
C LEU A 223 -8.45 9.63 -14.47
N GLU A 224 -8.49 8.65 -15.39
CA GLU A 224 -7.66 7.45 -15.26
C GLU A 224 -6.18 7.83 -15.38
N LYS A 225 -5.84 8.67 -16.37
CA LYS A 225 -4.50 9.22 -16.49
C LYS A 225 -4.08 10.02 -15.26
N TYR A 226 -4.97 10.85 -14.71
CA TYR A 226 -4.68 11.57 -13.46
C TYR A 226 -4.34 10.62 -12.31
N VAL A 227 -5.12 9.54 -12.14
CA VAL A 227 -4.87 8.54 -11.11
C VAL A 227 -3.53 7.85 -11.34
N ASP A 228 -3.22 7.44 -12.56
CA ASP A 228 -1.96 6.77 -12.90
C ASP A 228 -0.75 7.69 -12.68
N GLU A 229 -0.84 8.98 -13.07
CA GLU A 229 0.18 9.98 -12.79
C GLU A 229 0.37 10.20 -11.28
N LYS A 230 -0.72 10.32 -10.53
CA LYS A 230 -0.65 10.47 -9.06
C LYS A 230 -0.12 9.24 -8.36
N ILE A 231 -0.41 8.05 -8.90
CA ILE A 231 0.15 6.81 -8.38
C ILE A 231 1.67 6.79 -8.58
N ALA A 232 2.13 7.19 -9.75
CA ALA A 232 3.56 7.30 -10.07
C ALA A 232 4.26 8.38 -9.22
N GLU A 233 3.58 9.50 -8.98
CA GLU A 233 4.06 10.62 -8.16
C GLU A 233 4.03 10.33 -6.66
N TYR A 234 3.32 9.30 -6.18
CA TYR A 234 3.13 9.08 -4.74
C TYR A 234 4.46 8.77 -4.05
N THR A 235 5.05 9.87 -3.63
CA THR A 235 6.31 10.00 -2.95
C THR A 235 5.95 10.85 -1.76
N GLY A 236 5.29 10.25 -0.78
CA GLY A 236 4.96 11.00 0.43
C GLY A 236 6.20 11.59 1.14
N PHE A 237 7.40 11.26 0.69
CA PHE A 237 8.68 11.72 1.20
C PHE A 237 8.90 13.20 0.85
N LYS A 238 9.30 13.99 1.84
CA LYS A 238 9.63 15.41 1.64
C LYS A 238 10.84 15.58 0.72
N ASN A 239 11.79 14.65 0.79
CA ASN A 239 13.01 14.67 -0.01
C ASN A 239 13.01 13.46 -0.95
N VAL A 240 12.98 13.73 -2.25
CA VAL A 240 13.07 12.72 -3.31
C VAL A 240 14.24 13.10 -4.22
N TYR A 241 15.16 12.16 -4.42
CA TYR A 241 16.36 12.36 -5.21
C TYR A 241 16.37 11.39 -6.39
N HIS A 242 16.52 11.93 -7.60
CA HIS A 242 16.68 11.14 -8.83
C HIS A 242 18.15 10.83 -9.11
N SER A 243 18.87 10.36 -8.09
CA SER A 243 20.32 10.16 -8.07
C SER A 243 20.67 8.81 -7.46
N SER A 244 21.85 8.29 -7.79
CA SER A 244 22.38 7.06 -7.21
C SER A 244 22.80 7.24 -5.75
N PHE A 245 22.92 6.13 -5.01
CA PHE A 245 23.48 6.14 -3.65
C PHE A 245 24.89 6.74 -3.61
N SER A 246 25.73 6.44 -4.60
CA SER A 246 27.09 6.98 -4.70
C SER A 246 27.11 8.51 -4.81
N GLU A 247 26.27 9.09 -5.67
CA GLU A 247 26.15 10.55 -5.81
C GLU A 247 25.69 11.22 -4.51
N MET A 248 24.72 10.61 -3.83
CA MET A 248 24.18 11.12 -2.56
C MET A 248 25.18 11.05 -1.41
N ILE A 249 26.00 10.00 -1.37
CA ILE A 249 27.11 9.86 -0.42
C ILE A 249 28.21 10.89 -0.70
N ASN A 250 28.64 11.03 -1.96
CA ASN A 250 29.67 11.98 -2.36
C ASN A 250 29.29 13.43 -2.02
N ALA A 251 27.99 13.74 -2.12
CA ALA A 251 27.44 15.05 -1.74
C ALA A 251 27.32 15.26 -0.22
N GLY A 252 27.69 14.27 0.61
CA GLY A 252 27.62 14.34 2.08
C GLY A 252 26.20 14.31 2.66
N ASN A 253 25.21 13.95 1.83
CA ASN A 253 23.79 14.17 2.12
C ASN A 253 23.11 13.03 2.89
N LEU A 254 23.79 11.89 3.07
CA LEU A 254 23.26 10.75 3.80
C LEU A 254 24.17 10.38 4.97
N ASP A 255 23.56 9.87 6.04
CA ASP A 255 24.24 9.25 7.18
C ASP A 255 23.99 7.74 7.23
N ILE A 256 22.82 7.31 6.74
CA ILE A 256 22.39 5.91 6.74
C ILE A 256 21.79 5.57 5.38
N ILE A 257 22.13 4.40 4.86
CA ILE A 257 21.50 3.77 3.71
C ILE A 257 20.75 2.53 4.18
N VAL A 258 19.49 2.39 3.80
CA VAL A 258 18.70 1.19 4.09
C VAL A 258 18.20 0.64 2.77
N HIS A 259 18.51 -0.62 2.47
CA HIS A 259 17.97 -1.29 1.30
C HIS A 259 17.32 -2.62 1.65
N ASP A 260 16.49 -3.10 0.73
CA ASP A 260 15.69 -4.28 0.92
C ASP A 260 16.50 -5.54 0.63
N CYS A 261 16.44 -6.51 1.54
CA CYS A 261 17.11 -7.80 1.43
C CYS A 261 16.15 -8.94 1.76
N ASN A 262 16.48 -10.13 1.24
CA ASN A 262 15.82 -11.37 1.62
C ASN A 262 16.65 -12.19 2.60
N ILE A 263 15.99 -13.18 3.20
CA ILE A 263 16.63 -14.11 4.12
C ILE A 263 17.55 -15.13 3.41
N LEU A 264 17.54 -15.21 2.07
CA LEU A 264 18.21 -16.22 1.25
C LEU A 264 19.56 -15.77 0.65
N HIS A 265 20.09 -14.62 1.08
CA HIS A 265 21.35 -14.04 0.53
C HIS A 265 21.32 -13.84 -1.00
N ASP A 266 20.13 -13.81 -1.60
CA ASP A 266 19.99 -13.55 -3.02
C ASP A 266 19.99 -12.04 -3.26
N ASN A 267 21.04 -11.53 -3.91
CA ASN A 267 21.23 -10.10 -4.13
C ASN A 267 21.38 -9.81 -5.62
N THR A 268 20.65 -10.57 -6.44
CA THR A 268 20.65 -10.44 -7.91
C THR A 268 19.80 -9.27 -8.41
N ASP A 269 18.97 -8.67 -7.55
CA ASP A 269 18.21 -7.48 -7.90
C ASP A 269 19.14 -6.26 -8.10
N ALA A 270 18.71 -5.33 -8.95
CA ALA A 270 19.53 -4.20 -9.38
C ALA A 270 20.00 -3.30 -8.22
N ILE A 271 19.21 -3.15 -7.16
CA ILE A 271 19.53 -2.27 -6.04
C ILE A 271 20.54 -2.96 -5.12
N SER A 272 20.24 -4.19 -4.66
CA SER A 272 21.12 -4.91 -3.74
C SER A 272 22.47 -5.22 -4.38
N SER A 273 22.47 -5.60 -5.66
CA SER A 273 23.70 -5.81 -6.43
C SER A 273 24.56 -4.54 -6.50
N SER A 274 23.93 -3.38 -6.78
CA SER A 274 24.65 -2.09 -6.82
C SER A 274 25.20 -1.70 -5.46
N ILE A 275 24.45 -1.90 -4.38
CA ILE A 275 24.89 -1.56 -3.02
C ILE A 275 26.05 -2.45 -2.60
N PHE A 276 25.99 -3.76 -2.86
CA PHE A 276 27.06 -4.69 -2.50
C PHE A 276 28.33 -4.48 -3.33
N SER A 277 28.19 -4.04 -4.58
CA SER A 277 29.34 -3.64 -5.40
C SER A 277 30.00 -2.36 -4.89
N LEU A 278 29.22 -1.39 -4.41
CA LEU A 278 29.76 -0.14 -3.86
C LEU A 278 30.31 -0.32 -2.44
N PHE A 279 29.68 -1.19 -1.64
CA PHE A 279 29.98 -1.40 -0.22
C PHE A 279 30.10 -2.92 0.07
N PRO A 280 31.25 -3.54 -0.23
CA PRO A 280 31.45 -4.98 0.01
C PRO A 280 31.23 -5.39 1.46
N SER A 281 31.52 -4.50 2.42
CA SER A 281 31.28 -4.75 3.85
C SER A 281 29.80 -4.99 4.18
N ALA A 282 28.87 -4.41 3.42
CA ALA A 282 27.44 -4.69 3.57
C ALA A 282 27.11 -6.13 3.15
N ARG A 283 27.74 -6.62 2.06
CA ARG A 283 27.62 -8.03 1.64
C ARG A 283 28.18 -8.97 2.70
N ASP A 284 29.34 -8.64 3.26
CA ASP A 284 29.98 -9.45 4.30
C ASP A 284 29.08 -9.51 5.55
N ALA A 285 28.48 -8.39 5.95
CA ALA A 285 27.50 -8.34 7.04
C ALA A 285 26.27 -9.24 6.77
N ASP A 286 25.78 -9.31 5.52
CA ASP A 286 24.70 -10.23 5.17
C ASP A 286 25.15 -11.70 5.26
N LEU A 287 26.33 -12.04 4.74
CA LEU A 287 26.87 -13.40 4.74
C LEU A 287 27.20 -13.94 6.13
N LEU A 288 27.43 -13.07 7.12
CA LEU A 288 27.56 -13.46 8.53
C LEU A 288 26.24 -13.96 9.13
N THR A 289 25.10 -13.63 8.53
CA THR A 289 23.81 -14.15 8.95
C THR A 289 23.58 -15.55 8.39
N ARG A 290 22.73 -16.36 9.06
CA ARG A 290 22.43 -17.71 8.60
C ARG A 290 21.49 -17.68 7.38
N LEU A 291 21.93 -18.32 6.28
CA LEU A 291 21.14 -18.49 5.05
C LEU A 291 19.78 -19.14 5.35
N GLY A 292 18.71 -18.49 4.91
CA GLY A 292 17.33 -18.97 5.02
C GLY A 292 16.76 -18.98 6.44
N ASP A 293 17.45 -18.39 7.43
CA ASP A 293 16.91 -18.33 8.78
C ASP A 293 15.71 -17.38 8.84
N LYS A 294 14.53 -17.94 9.11
CA LYS A 294 13.29 -17.18 9.26
C LYS A 294 13.37 -16.14 10.38
N LYS A 295 14.29 -16.27 11.34
CA LYS A 295 14.51 -15.26 12.38
C LYS A 295 15.12 -13.96 11.84
N LYS A 296 15.69 -13.98 10.63
CA LYS A 296 16.15 -12.75 9.95
C LYS A 296 14.99 -11.81 9.66
N ILE A 297 13.80 -12.32 9.34
CA ILE A 297 12.67 -11.50 8.90
C ILE A 297 12.33 -10.44 9.96
N GLY A 298 12.29 -9.17 9.56
CA GLY A 298 12.03 -8.06 10.48
C GLY A 298 13.22 -7.63 11.33
N THR A 299 14.43 -8.10 10.99
CA THR A 299 15.70 -7.62 11.55
C THR A 299 16.58 -7.05 10.42
N PHE A 300 17.78 -6.60 10.76
CA PHE A 300 18.75 -6.13 9.78
C PHE A 300 20.17 -6.48 10.21
N SER A 301 21.07 -6.65 9.23
CA SER A 301 22.51 -6.55 9.45
C SER A 301 22.98 -5.16 9.01
N GLU A 302 24.16 -4.76 9.45
CA GLU A 302 24.71 -3.46 9.11
C GLU A 302 26.22 -3.52 8.95
N SER A 303 26.75 -2.57 8.19
CA SER A 303 28.16 -2.26 8.12
C SER A 303 28.38 -0.76 8.24
N VAL A 304 29.56 -0.37 8.69
CA VAL A 304 30.01 1.03 8.69
C VAL A 304 31.05 1.16 7.59
N ILE A 305 30.90 2.19 6.75
CA ILE A 305 31.88 2.58 5.76
C ILE A 305 32.38 3.98 6.09
N GLU A 306 33.66 4.23 5.81
CA GLU A 306 34.24 5.57 5.90
C GLU A 306 34.29 6.18 4.49
N HIS A 307 33.73 7.37 4.34
CA HIS A 307 33.74 8.10 3.08
C HIS A 307 33.91 9.59 3.33
N ASN A 308 34.92 10.23 2.73
CA ASN A 308 35.27 11.64 2.95
C ASN A 308 35.37 12.04 4.44
N ASN A 309 36.06 11.21 5.24
CA ASN A 309 36.21 11.38 6.70
C ASN A 309 34.87 11.41 7.46
N LYS A 310 33.83 10.80 6.90
CA LYS A 310 32.50 10.64 7.52
C LYS A 310 32.12 9.17 7.54
N GLU A 311 31.62 8.72 8.68
CA GLU A 311 31.03 7.38 8.81
C GLU A 311 29.63 7.36 8.19
N ILE A 312 29.36 6.33 7.39
CA ILE A 312 28.06 6.05 6.78
C ILE A 312 27.67 4.63 7.14
N ILE A 313 26.43 4.45 7.60
CA ILE A 313 25.90 3.14 8.00
C ILE A 313 25.12 2.56 6.82
N VAL A 314 25.44 1.35 6.41
CA VAL A 314 24.71 0.61 5.37
C VAL A 314 23.95 -0.52 6.03
N ILE A 315 22.63 -0.54 5.86
CA ILE A 315 21.70 -1.47 6.52
C ILE A 315 21.05 -2.38 5.47
N ASN A 316 21.23 -3.68 5.67
CA ASN A 316 20.56 -4.74 4.92
C ASN A 316 19.23 -5.09 5.63
N ALA A 317 18.12 -4.51 5.19
CA ALA A 317 16.82 -4.71 5.82
C ALA A 317 16.16 -6.00 5.34
N TYR A 318 16.00 -6.99 6.23
CA TYR A 318 15.41 -8.27 5.87
C TYR A 318 13.89 -8.21 5.88
N THR A 319 13.29 -7.76 4.78
CA THR A 319 11.83 -7.64 4.64
C THR A 319 11.20 -8.76 3.83
N GLN A 320 12.02 -9.58 3.14
CA GLN A 320 11.54 -10.57 2.18
C GLN A 320 11.84 -12.01 2.62
N LEU A 321 10.84 -12.90 2.52
CA LEU A 321 10.99 -14.33 2.86
C LEU A 321 11.60 -15.18 1.73
N GLY A 322 11.49 -14.74 0.47
CA GLY A 322 12.00 -15.47 -0.69
C GLY A 322 12.91 -14.60 -1.57
N LYS A 323 13.16 -15.04 -2.80
CA LYS A 323 14.09 -14.41 -3.76
C LYS A 323 13.45 -13.98 -5.08
N SER A 324 14.23 -13.33 -5.95
CA SER A 324 13.84 -13.00 -7.32
C SER A 324 13.34 -14.24 -8.11
N GLY A 325 12.24 -14.08 -8.85
CA GLY A 325 11.64 -15.12 -9.70
C GLY A 325 10.41 -15.88 -9.12
N ASP A 326 9.97 -15.58 -7.89
CA ASP A 326 8.75 -16.17 -7.31
C ASP A 326 7.51 -15.28 -7.53
N GLU A 327 7.19 -14.98 -8.79
CA GLU A 327 6.27 -13.91 -9.26
C GLU A 327 4.80 -14.01 -8.82
N ASN A 328 4.42 -15.02 -8.04
CA ASN A 328 3.02 -15.27 -7.65
C ASN A 328 2.76 -15.19 -6.15
N ALA A 329 3.76 -14.83 -5.34
CA ALA A 329 3.64 -14.75 -3.89
C ALA A 329 4.08 -13.38 -3.35
N LEU A 330 3.28 -12.78 -2.46
CA LEU A 330 3.74 -11.66 -1.64
C LEU A 330 4.93 -12.11 -0.80
N MET A 331 6.11 -11.56 -1.10
CA MET A 331 7.36 -11.91 -0.43
C MET A 331 7.72 -10.93 0.67
N THR A 332 7.33 -9.66 0.47
CA THR A 332 7.48 -8.57 1.44
C THR A 332 6.57 -8.77 2.64
N ASP A 333 7.15 -8.89 3.82
CA ASP A 333 6.43 -8.88 5.08
C ASP A 333 6.31 -7.44 5.62
N TYR A 334 5.09 -6.91 5.65
CA TYR A 334 4.84 -5.55 6.13
C TYR A 334 5.10 -5.36 7.63
N GLU A 335 4.96 -6.41 8.45
CA GLU A 335 5.37 -6.35 9.86
C GLU A 335 6.89 -6.31 9.99
N ALA A 336 7.61 -7.02 9.11
CA ALA A 336 9.07 -6.92 9.03
C ALA A 336 9.51 -5.49 8.72
N VAL A 337 8.90 -4.84 7.72
CA VAL A 337 9.16 -3.42 7.41
C VAL A 337 8.88 -2.55 8.64
N ARG A 338 7.76 -2.75 9.34
CA ARG A 338 7.45 -2.00 10.58
C ARG A 338 8.51 -2.16 11.66
N ASN A 339 8.96 -3.39 11.90
CA ASN A 339 9.91 -3.70 12.96
C ASN A 339 11.28 -3.09 12.65
N ILE A 340 11.76 -3.26 11.43
CA ILE A 340 13.06 -2.74 10.99
C ILE A 340 13.10 -1.22 11.08
N PHE A 341 12.13 -0.52 10.47
CA PHE A 341 12.14 0.94 10.48
C PHE A 341 11.84 1.52 11.86
N GLY A 342 11.07 0.81 12.70
CA GLY A 342 10.90 1.18 14.11
C GLY A 342 12.20 1.07 14.90
N GLU A 343 12.96 0.00 14.69
CA GLU A 343 14.24 -0.23 15.35
C GLU A 343 15.33 0.74 14.85
N ILE A 344 15.39 1.02 13.55
CA ILE A 344 16.27 2.04 12.97
C ILE A 344 15.98 3.40 13.59
N ASP A 345 14.71 3.82 13.66
CA ASP A 345 14.35 5.10 14.29
C ASP A 345 14.70 5.13 15.78
N ARG A 346 14.59 3.99 16.47
CA ARG A 346 14.92 3.89 17.89
C ARG A 346 16.43 3.99 18.13
N ARG A 347 17.23 3.28 17.34
CA ARG A 347 18.68 3.16 17.48
C ARG A 347 19.43 4.39 17.01
N TYR A 348 18.96 5.01 15.92
CA TYR A 348 19.60 6.16 15.29
C TYR A 348 18.74 7.40 15.45
N LYS A 349 19.37 8.54 15.76
CA LYS A 349 18.68 9.82 16.00
C LYS A 349 19.36 10.94 15.23
N ASN A 350 18.55 11.87 14.71
CA ASN A 350 19.02 13.04 13.96
C ASN A 350 19.89 12.67 12.75
N LYS A 351 19.56 11.56 12.07
CA LYS A 351 20.25 11.09 10.87
C LYS A 351 19.44 11.35 9.62
N LYS A 352 20.13 11.48 8.49
CA LYS A 352 19.57 11.47 7.13
C LYS A 352 19.63 10.05 6.57
N ILE A 353 18.46 9.44 6.44
CA ILE A 353 18.28 8.06 6.02
C ILE A 353 17.83 8.03 4.56
N GLY A 354 18.67 7.46 3.71
CA GLY A 354 18.40 7.23 2.30
C GLY A 354 17.85 5.83 2.06
N ILE A 355 16.69 5.73 1.40
CA ILE A 355 16.07 4.45 1.04
C ILE A 355 15.68 4.42 -0.44
N PRO A 356 15.73 3.26 -1.11
CA PRO A 356 15.03 3.06 -2.37
C PRO A 356 13.56 2.71 -2.11
N ARG A 357 12.82 2.33 -3.15
CA ARG A 357 11.45 1.81 -3.00
C ARG A 357 11.43 0.43 -2.34
N ILE A 358 11.41 0.38 -1.00
CA ILE A 358 11.39 -0.85 -0.19
C ILE A 358 10.15 -1.72 -0.50
N GLY A 359 10.37 -3.01 -0.72
CA GLY A 359 9.35 -4.04 -0.90
C GLY A 359 8.57 -3.96 -2.22
N ALA A 360 8.80 -2.97 -3.07
CA ALA A 360 7.90 -2.66 -4.20
C ALA A 360 8.22 -3.39 -5.52
N SER A 361 9.43 -3.93 -5.67
CA SER A 361 9.91 -4.60 -6.88
C SER A 361 9.84 -6.13 -6.68
N VAL A 362 10.99 -6.81 -6.63
CA VAL A 362 11.11 -8.27 -6.43
C VAL A 362 10.25 -8.79 -5.27
N GLY A 363 10.16 -8.04 -4.18
CA GLY A 363 9.37 -8.42 -3.01
C GLY A 363 7.86 -8.48 -3.24
N GLN A 364 7.37 -8.04 -4.40
CA GLN A 364 5.95 -7.98 -4.79
C GLN A 364 5.05 -7.32 -3.75
N GLY A 365 5.59 -6.39 -2.96
CA GLY A 365 4.85 -5.54 -2.03
C GLY A 365 4.08 -4.44 -2.75
N CYS A 366 3.37 -3.63 -1.97
CA CYS A 366 2.74 -2.41 -2.46
C CYS A 366 3.53 -1.23 -1.92
N TRP A 367 4.12 -0.45 -2.82
CA TRP A 367 4.89 0.74 -2.42
C TRP A 367 4.08 1.71 -1.57
N PHE A 368 2.78 1.90 -1.82
CA PHE A 368 1.93 2.75 -0.98
C PHE A 368 1.88 2.26 0.45
N THR A 369 1.71 0.95 0.62
CA THR A 369 1.69 0.33 1.95
C THR A 369 3.04 0.45 2.63
N THR A 370 4.14 0.06 1.96
CA THR A 370 5.48 0.10 2.56
C THR A 370 5.94 1.52 2.86
N SER A 371 5.74 2.47 1.95
CA SER A 371 6.06 3.89 2.18
C SER A 371 5.29 4.49 3.36
N ASN A 372 4.00 4.18 3.49
CA ASN A 372 3.19 4.62 4.64
C ASN A 372 3.72 4.01 5.96
N ILE A 373 4.10 2.74 5.95
CA ILE A 373 4.72 2.08 7.10
C ILE A 373 6.02 2.79 7.48
N VAL A 374 6.95 2.94 6.54
CA VAL A 374 8.27 3.55 6.76
C VAL A 374 8.13 4.94 7.40
N LYS A 375 7.27 5.79 6.82
CA LYS A 375 6.97 7.13 7.34
C LYS A 375 6.39 7.11 8.75
N SER A 376 5.49 6.17 9.04
CA SER A 376 4.86 6.09 10.35
C SER A 376 5.86 5.71 11.46
N LYS A 377 6.95 5.04 11.09
CA LYS A 377 7.98 4.55 12.00
C LYS A 377 9.12 5.52 12.21
N ILE A 378 9.57 6.19 11.15
CA ILE A 378 10.69 7.12 11.23
C ILE A 378 10.19 8.51 11.62
N LYS A 379 10.43 8.87 12.89
CA LYS A 379 9.94 10.13 13.50
C LYS A 379 11.07 11.04 13.96
N ASN A 380 12.24 10.47 14.26
CA ASN A 380 13.39 11.18 14.84
C ASN A 380 14.54 11.36 13.83
N ASN A 381 14.30 11.02 12.57
CA ASN A 381 15.28 11.07 11.50
C ASN A 381 14.64 11.66 10.23
N GLU A 382 15.48 12.19 9.36
CA GLU A 382 15.08 12.69 8.06
C GLU A 382 15.09 11.53 7.05
N LEU A 383 14.00 11.38 6.29
CA LEU A 383 13.89 10.38 5.23
C LEU A 383 14.12 11.00 3.86
N ALA A 384 14.95 10.34 3.06
CA ALA A 384 15.21 10.63 1.66
C ALA A 384 14.86 9.40 0.82
N LEU A 385 13.97 9.57 -0.16
CA LEU A 385 13.71 8.55 -1.18
C LEU A 385 14.69 8.73 -2.33
N LEU A 386 15.44 7.68 -2.67
CA LEU A 386 16.31 7.62 -3.84
C LEU A 386 15.58 6.90 -4.95
N ASP A 387 15.01 7.67 -5.87
CA ASP A 387 14.16 7.22 -6.96
C ASP A 387 14.87 7.47 -8.30
N ALA A 388 16.01 6.81 -8.53
CA ALA A 388 16.80 7.05 -9.74
C ALA A 388 16.14 6.40 -10.98
N PRO A 389 15.95 7.15 -12.10
CA PRO A 389 15.43 6.61 -13.36
C PRO A 389 16.27 5.46 -13.94
N SER A 390 17.52 5.32 -13.50
CA SER A 390 18.47 4.30 -13.92
C SER A 390 18.19 2.90 -13.38
N PHE A 391 17.36 2.74 -12.33
CA PHE A 391 16.93 1.41 -11.87
C PHE A 391 15.93 0.75 -12.83
N LEU A 392 15.20 1.54 -13.63
CA LEU A 392 14.34 1.06 -14.73
C LEU A 392 15.11 0.60 -15.97
N LYS A 393 16.39 1.02 -16.13
CA LYS A 393 17.21 0.62 -17.28
C LYS A 393 17.86 -0.77 -17.12
N ALA A 394 17.81 -1.36 -15.93
CA ALA A 394 18.26 -2.73 -15.72
C ALA A 394 17.33 -3.75 -16.40
N GLU A 395 16.02 -3.48 -16.47
CA GLU A 395 15.05 -4.33 -17.17
C GLU A 395 15.25 -4.30 -18.70
N ALA A 396 15.63 -3.15 -19.29
CA ALA A 396 15.93 -3.05 -20.72
C ALA A 396 17.25 -3.73 -21.16
N LYS A 397 18.10 -4.14 -20.21
CA LYS A 397 19.37 -4.84 -20.51
C LYS A 397 19.21 -6.35 -20.59
N LEU A 398 18.23 -6.92 -19.89
CA LEU A 398 17.88 -8.35 -19.94
C LEU A 398 17.18 -8.71 -21.27
N GLU A 399 16.30 -7.84 -21.78
CA GLU A 399 15.66 -8.04 -23.10
C GLU A 399 16.65 -7.97 -24.29
N ARG A 400 17.82 -7.34 -24.12
CA ARG A 400 18.87 -7.27 -25.18
C ARG A 400 19.81 -8.46 -25.17
N SER A 401 19.96 -9.18 -24.05
CA SER A 401 20.73 -10.44 -24.01
C SER A 401 19.94 -11.62 -24.56
N GLU A 402 18.62 -11.66 -24.36
CA GLU A 402 17.75 -12.72 -24.91
C GLU A 402 17.59 -12.59 -26.43
N ASN A 403 17.49 -11.37 -26.96
CA ASN A 403 17.44 -11.17 -28.42
C ASN A 403 18.77 -11.44 -29.14
N LYS A 404 19.92 -11.39 -28.44
CA LYS A 404 21.22 -11.77 -29.03
C LYS A 404 21.41 -13.29 -29.11
N ASN A 405 20.87 -14.05 -28.15
CA ASN A 405 20.93 -15.51 -28.18
C ASN A 405 19.96 -16.11 -29.22
N ASN A 406 18.76 -15.53 -29.37
CA ASN A 406 17.81 -15.96 -30.40
C ASN A 406 18.27 -15.65 -31.83
N GLN A 407 19.18 -14.69 -32.03
CA GLN A 407 19.70 -14.34 -33.36
C GLN A 407 20.90 -15.20 -33.79
N ILE A 408 21.52 -15.93 -32.84
CA ILE A 408 22.60 -16.89 -33.10
C ILE A 408 22.00 -18.28 -33.42
N GLU A 409 20.86 -18.65 -32.82
CA GLU A 409 20.16 -19.91 -33.14
C GLU A 409 19.39 -19.88 -34.48
N MET A 410 19.16 -18.70 -35.07
CA MET A 410 18.54 -18.58 -36.40
C MET A 410 19.54 -18.52 -37.57
N ASN A 411 20.86 -18.57 -37.29
CA ASN A 411 21.93 -18.49 -38.31
C ASN A 411 22.92 -19.68 -38.26
N LEU A 412 22.54 -20.76 -37.58
CA LEU A 412 23.14 -22.10 -37.66
C LEU A 412 22.08 -23.05 -38.22
#